data_AF-A0A0C3AR71-F1
#
_entry.id   AF-A0A0C3AR71-F1
#
_cell.length_a   1.000
_cell.length_b   1.000
_cell.length_c   1.000
_cell.angle_alpha   90.00
_cell.angle_beta   90.00
_cell.angle_gamma   90.00
#
_symmetry.space_group_name_H-M   'P 1'
#
loop_
_entity.id
_entity.type
_entity.pdbx_description
1 polymer ?
#
loop_
_entity_poly.entity_id
_entity_poly.type
_entity_poly.pdbx_seq_one_letter_code
_entity_poly.pdbx_strand_id
1 'polypeptide(L)'
;MYIKTLTIQGFKSYRDQINLDPFSPKHNVVLGRNGAGKSNFFAAIRFVLSDAYTSMSREERQLLLHEGSGVTSTMSAYVEIVFDNSDHRFPTGKEEVVIRRTIGLKKDEYSLDKKSSSKADVMNLLESAGFSKSNPYYIVPQGRVSRKPQISNASELPLDYKSH
;
A
#
# COMPACT_ATOMS: atom_id res chain seq x y z
N MET A 1 8.97 -10.19 -9.03
CA MET A 1 7.82 -9.56 -8.38
C MET A 1 7.70 -8.08 -8.74
N TYR A 2 6.53 -7.65 -9.20
CA TYR A 2 6.13 -6.24 -9.37
C TYR A 2 4.61 -6.09 -9.23
N ILE A 3 4.11 -4.86 -9.08
CA ILE A 3 2.66 -4.59 -9.12
C ILE A 3 2.21 -4.67 -10.58
N LYS A 4 1.36 -5.64 -10.92
CA LYS A 4 0.82 -5.83 -12.26
C LYS A 4 -0.33 -4.87 -12.54
N THR A 5 -1.29 -4.73 -11.63
CA THR A 5 -2.38 -3.76 -11.75
C THR A 5 -2.89 -3.33 -10.37
N LEU A 6 -3.66 -2.25 -10.34
CA LEU A 6 -4.25 -1.66 -9.15
C LEU A 6 -5.71 -1.28 -9.45
N THR A 7 -6.58 -1.64 -8.52
CA THR A 7 -7.98 -1.23 -8.52
C THR A 7 -8.26 -0.38 -7.28
N ILE A 8 -8.90 0.77 -7.49
CA ILE A 8 -9.24 1.72 -6.42
C ILE A 8 -10.72 2.05 -6.51
N GLN A 9 -11.45 2.00 -5.40
CA GLN A 9 -12.83 2.45 -5.33
C GLN A 9 -13.14 3.15 -4.02
N GLY A 10 -13.85 4.27 -4.08
CA GLY A 10 -14.32 5.01 -2.92
C GLY A 10 -13.24 5.66 -2.05
N PHE A 11 -11.97 5.66 -2.49
CA PHE A 11 -10.82 6.09 -1.70
C PHE A 11 -10.42 7.54 -2.02
N LYS A 12 -10.52 8.44 -1.04
CA LYS A 12 -10.15 9.87 -1.15
C LYS A 12 -10.73 10.54 -2.41
N SER A 13 -9.91 10.85 -3.41
CA SER A 13 -10.37 11.50 -4.65
C SER A 13 -11.01 10.54 -5.66
N TYR A 14 -10.96 9.23 -5.41
CA TYR A 14 -11.47 8.19 -6.31
C TYR A 14 -12.87 7.75 -5.88
N ARG A 15 -13.90 8.35 -6.47
CA ARG A 15 -15.30 7.97 -6.19
C ARG A 15 -15.63 6.60 -6.77
N ASP A 16 -15.57 6.53 -8.10
CA ASP A 16 -15.94 5.34 -8.85
C ASP A 16 -14.77 4.35 -8.89
N GLN A 17 -15.09 3.10 -9.22
CA GLN A 17 -14.06 2.08 -9.39
C GLN A 17 -13.19 2.44 -10.60
N ILE A 18 -11.89 2.57 -10.36
CA ILE A 18 -10.88 2.69 -11.40
C ILE A 18 -10.08 1.40 -11.41
N ASN A 19 -10.06 0.74 -12.57
CA ASN A 19 -9.16 -0.35 -12.88
C ASN A 19 -8.06 0.22 -13.77
N LEU A 20 -6.81 0.07 -13.37
CA LEU A 20 -5.69 0.51 -14.20
C LEU A 20 -5.29 -0.57 -15.19
N ASP A 21 -4.83 -0.13 -16.35
CA ASP A 21 -4.14 -1.01 -17.27
C ASP A 21 -2.89 -1.60 -16.61
N PRO A 22 -2.45 -2.80 -17.05
CA PRO A 22 -1.27 -3.42 -16.48
C PRO A 22 -0.03 -2.53 -16.57
N PHE A 23 0.68 -2.40 -15.46
CA PHE A 23 1.94 -1.66 -15.40
C PHE A 23 3.05 -2.41 -16.15
N SER A 24 4.01 -1.64 -16.65
CA SER A 24 5.27 -2.22 -17.14
C SER A 24 6.08 -2.77 -15.96
N PRO A 25 6.74 -3.93 -16.10
CA PRO A 25 7.68 -4.43 -15.09
C PRO A 25 8.95 -3.57 -14.97
N LYS A 26 9.15 -2.61 -15.87
CA LYS A 26 10.33 -1.74 -15.91
C LYS A 26 10.05 -0.42 -15.16
N HIS A 27 9.70 0.63 -15.90
CA HIS A 27 9.57 1.97 -15.37
C HIS A 27 8.19 2.54 -15.72
N ASN A 28 7.53 3.14 -14.73
CA ASN A 28 6.20 3.71 -14.86
C ASN A 28 6.23 5.14 -14.32
N VAL A 29 5.62 6.08 -15.06
CA VAL A 29 5.57 7.49 -14.68
C VAL A 29 4.11 7.92 -14.56
N VAL A 30 3.75 8.51 -13.42
CA VAL A 30 2.40 9.05 -13.16
C VAL A 30 2.42 10.56 -13.32
N LEU A 31 1.72 11.06 -14.33
CA LEU A 31 1.61 12.50 -14.64
C LEU A 31 0.19 13.01 -14.40
N GLY A 32 0.05 14.33 -14.24
CA GLY A 32 -1.26 14.97 -14.08
C GLY A 32 -1.18 16.34 -13.45
N ARG A 33 -2.25 17.14 -13.59
CA ARG A 33 -2.34 18.50 -13.02
C ARG A 33 -2.27 18.49 -11.48
N ASN A 34 -1.95 19.64 -10.90
CA ASN A 34 -2.06 19.81 -9.44
C ASN A 34 -3.52 19.59 -9.01
N GLY A 35 -3.72 18.82 -7.95
CA GLY A 35 -5.05 18.41 -7.49
C GLY A 35 -5.66 17.19 -8.20
N ALA A 36 -5.04 16.64 -9.24
CA ALA A 36 -5.60 15.50 -10.01
C ALA A 36 -5.60 14.14 -9.27
N GLY A 37 -5.33 14.09 -7.96
CA GLY A 37 -5.35 12.84 -7.19
C GLY A 37 -4.05 12.01 -7.21
N LYS A 38 -2.96 12.49 -7.80
CA LYS A 38 -1.66 11.79 -7.84
C LYS A 38 -1.14 11.40 -6.45
N SER A 39 -1.20 12.30 -5.46
CA SER A 39 -0.75 11.97 -4.10
C SER A 39 -1.68 10.94 -3.44
N ASN A 40 -2.98 10.95 -3.77
CA ASN A 40 -3.94 9.97 -3.29
C ASN A 40 -3.74 8.60 -3.94
N PHE A 41 -3.25 8.55 -5.18
CA PHE A 41 -2.85 7.32 -5.86
C PHE A 41 -1.78 6.56 -5.07
N PHE A 42 -0.67 7.24 -4.73
CA PHE A 42 0.39 6.63 -3.93
C PHE A 42 -0.06 6.33 -2.50
N ALA A 43 -0.96 7.14 -1.94
CA ALA A 43 -1.58 6.85 -0.64
C ALA A 43 -2.43 5.57 -0.68
N ALA A 44 -3.11 5.27 -1.79
CA ALA A 44 -3.87 4.03 -1.97
C ALA A 44 -2.95 2.80 -1.96
N ILE A 45 -1.82 2.86 -2.70
CA ILE A 45 -0.82 1.79 -2.69
C ILE A 45 -0.25 1.59 -1.28
N ARG A 46 0.14 2.69 -0.62
CA ARG A 46 0.66 2.66 0.75
C ARG A 46 -0.37 2.12 1.74
N PHE A 47 -1.65 2.39 1.54
CA PHE A 47 -2.73 1.92 2.40
C PHE A 47 -2.84 0.39 2.44
N VAL A 48 -2.52 -0.31 1.34
CA VAL A 48 -2.48 -1.78 1.31
C VAL A 48 -1.16 -2.30 1.87
N LEU A 49 -0.04 -1.69 1.51
CA LEU A 49 1.31 -2.22 1.80
C LEU A 49 1.83 -1.91 3.21
N SER A 50 1.31 -0.88 3.88
CA SER A 50 1.86 -0.38 5.14
C SER A 50 0.89 -0.56 6.31
N ASP A 51 1.49 -0.79 7.48
CA ASP A 51 0.86 -0.82 8.79
C ASP A 51 0.46 0.57 9.34
N ALA A 52 0.88 1.66 8.68
CA ALA A 52 0.65 3.04 9.11
C ALA A 52 -0.84 3.41 9.30
N TYR A 53 -1.75 2.64 8.71
CA TYR A 53 -3.19 2.90 8.73
C TYR A 53 -3.94 1.94 9.65
N THR A 54 -3.29 1.36 10.66
CA THR A 54 -3.88 0.26 11.42
C THR A 54 -4.54 0.69 12.73
N SER A 55 -4.10 1.80 13.31
CA SER A 55 -4.70 2.44 14.49
C SER A 55 -5.24 3.81 14.09
N MET A 56 -6.41 3.82 13.47
CA MET A 56 -7.06 5.05 13.00
C MET A 56 -8.30 5.38 13.82
N SER A 57 -8.47 6.66 14.17
CA SER A 57 -9.72 7.18 14.72
C SER A 57 -10.85 7.12 13.69
N ARG A 58 -12.09 7.35 14.13
CA ARG A 58 -13.24 7.40 13.21
C ARG A 58 -13.09 8.53 12.20
N GLU A 59 -12.57 9.67 12.64
CA GLU A 59 -12.32 10.85 11.81
C GLU A 59 -11.22 10.56 10.78
N GLU A 60 -10.12 9.91 11.18
CA GLU A 60 -9.05 9.51 10.26
C GLU A 60 -9.53 8.51 9.19
N ARG A 61 -10.41 7.58 9.58
CA ARG A 61 -11.06 6.66 8.63
C ARG A 61 -11.95 7.39 7.64
N GLN A 62 -12.75 8.34 8.11
CA GLN A 62 -13.62 9.16 7.27
C GLN A 62 -12.79 9.92 6.21
N LEU A 63 -11.61 10.44 6.57
CA LEU A 63 -10.69 11.12 5.64
C LEU A 63 -10.11 10.22 4.53
N LEU A 64 -10.19 8.90 4.66
CA LEU A 64 -9.82 7.95 3.61
C LEU A 64 -10.97 7.66 2.64
N LEU A 65 -12.21 7.88 3.07
CA LEU A 65 -13.39 7.69 2.24
C LEU A 65 -13.59 8.90 1.34
N HIS A 66 -14.13 8.68 0.15
CA HIS A 66 -14.46 9.76 -0.76
C HIS A 66 -15.59 10.62 -0.18
N GLU A 67 -15.33 11.91 -0.05
CA GLU A 67 -16.34 12.92 0.28
C GLU A 67 -16.78 13.62 -0.99
N GLY A 68 -17.95 13.24 -1.50
CA GLY A 68 -18.59 13.90 -2.63
C GLY A 68 -19.41 15.10 -2.19
N SER A 69 -19.62 16.07 -3.09
CA SER A 69 -20.45 17.25 -2.90
C SER A 69 -21.98 16.97 -2.90
N GLY A 70 -22.40 15.77 -2.50
CA GLY A 70 -23.80 15.33 -2.47
C GLY A 70 -24.15 14.55 -1.19
N VAL A 71 -25.44 14.20 -1.03
CA VAL A 71 -26.02 13.62 0.21
C VAL A 71 -25.54 12.18 0.51
N THR A 72 -24.91 11.50 -0.45
CA THR A 72 -24.43 10.13 -0.29
C THR A 72 -22.94 10.09 0.06
N SER A 73 -22.61 9.97 1.34
CA SER A 73 -21.27 9.65 1.78
C SER A 73 -20.92 8.20 1.40
N THR A 74 -19.70 7.99 0.90
CA THR A 74 -19.20 6.66 0.60
C THR A 74 -19.05 5.87 1.90
N MET A 75 -19.77 4.76 2.04
CA MET A 75 -19.78 3.95 3.28
C MET A 75 -18.53 3.09 3.45
N SER A 76 -17.88 2.73 2.35
CA SER A 76 -16.66 1.92 2.31
C SER A 76 -15.82 2.21 1.07
N ALA A 77 -14.52 2.03 1.22
CA ALA A 77 -13.54 2.11 0.14
C ALA A 77 -12.73 0.82 0.11
N TYR A 78 -12.19 0.46 -1.05
CA TYR A 78 -11.17 -0.58 -1.11
C TYR A 78 -10.08 -0.24 -2.11
N VAL A 79 -8.93 -0.87 -1.87
CA VAL A 79 -7.80 -0.88 -2.78
C VAL A 79 -7.37 -2.32 -2.95
N GLU A 80 -7.23 -2.76 -4.19
CA GLU A 80 -6.78 -4.09 -4.57
C GLU A 80 -5.53 -3.98 -5.43
N ILE A 81 -4.49 -4.71 -5.05
CA ILE A 81 -3.23 -4.80 -5.78
C ILE A 81 -3.06 -6.23 -6.28
N VAL A 82 -2.80 -6.36 -7.58
CA VAL A 82 -2.40 -7.63 -8.18
C VAL A 82 -0.89 -7.60 -8.37
N PHE A 83 -0.21 -8.56 -7.78
CA PHE A 83 1.23 -8.75 -7.93
C PHE A 83 1.51 -9.87 -8.93
N ASP A 84 2.48 -9.62 -9.79
CA ASP A 84 3.21 -10.67 -10.47
C ASP A 84 4.18 -11.31 -9.47
N ASN A 85 4.12 -12.64 -9.34
CA ASN A 85 4.84 -13.45 -8.37
C ASN A 85 5.61 -14.60 -9.03
N SER A 86 6.10 -14.43 -10.27
CA SER A 86 6.85 -15.47 -10.99
C SER A 86 8.24 -15.77 -10.41
N ASP A 87 8.75 -14.93 -9.52
CA ASP A 87 9.95 -15.20 -8.71
C ASP A 87 9.62 -15.84 -7.34
N HIS A 88 8.35 -16.18 -7.10
CA HIS A 88 7.85 -16.87 -5.91
C HIS A 88 8.26 -16.22 -4.57
N ARG A 89 8.40 -14.89 -4.54
CA ARG A 89 8.67 -14.15 -3.30
C ARG A 89 7.52 -14.25 -2.30
N PHE A 90 6.29 -14.26 -2.80
CA PHE A 90 5.16 -14.67 -1.98
C PHE A 90 5.10 -16.21 -1.97
N PRO A 91 5.23 -16.87 -0.80
CA PRO A 91 5.20 -18.32 -0.67
C PRO A 91 3.77 -18.90 -0.78
N THR A 92 3.04 -18.55 -1.83
CA THR A 92 1.66 -18.98 -2.10
C THR A 92 1.58 -20.10 -3.14
N GLY A 93 2.68 -20.38 -3.84
CA GLY A 93 2.73 -21.33 -4.96
C GLY A 93 1.99 -20.85 -6.23
N LYS A 94 1.62 -19.57 -6.29
CA LYS A 94 0.92 -18.97 -7.43
C LYS A 94 1.80 -17.95 -8.14
N GLU A 95 1.64 -17.87 -9.45
CA GLU A 95 2.27 -16.86 -10.32
C GLU A 95 1.69 -15.45 -10.12
N GLU A 96 0.49 -15.35 -9.55
CA GLU A 96 -0.15 -14.08 -9.23
C GLU A 96 -0.73 -14.11 -7.83
N VAL A 97 -0.61 -12.99 -7.13
CA VAL A 97 -1.15 -12.79 -5.79
C VAL A 97 -2.00 -11.54 -5.75
N VAL A 98 -3.22 -11.66 -5.27
CA VAL A 98 -4.16 -10.53 -5.14
C VAL A 98 -4.31 -10.17 -3.68
N ILE A 99 -3.96 -8.94 -3.31
CA ILE A 99 -4.17 -8.41 -1.97
C ILE A 99 -5.16 -7.27 -2.05
N ARG A 100 -6.28 -7.38 -1.34
CA ARG A 100 -7.27 -6.32 -1.22
C ARG A 100 -7.47 -5.95 0.24
N ARG A 101 -7.49 -4.65 0.50
CA ARG A 101 -7.89 -4.07 1.78
C ARG A 101 -9.13 -3.21 1.58
N THR A 102 -10.18 -3.51 2.34
CA THR A 102 -11.43 -2.76 2.40
C THR A 102 -11.50 -2.02 3.72
N ILE A 103 -11.81 -0.72 3.68
CA ILE A 103 -12.02 0.12 4.86
C ILE A 103 -13.46 0.62 4.87
N GLY A 104 -14.11 0.48 6.02
CA GLY A 104 -15.34 1.20 6.36
C GLY A 104 -15.15 2.00 7.65
N LEU A 105 -16.19 2.73 8.07
CA LEU A 105 -16.12 3.56 9.28
C LEU A 105 -15.85 2.77 10.56
N LYS A 106 -16.32 1.52 10.62
CA LYS A 106 -16.24 0.67 11.83
C LYS A 106 -15.24 -0.47 11.71
N LYS A 107 -15.09 -1.04 10.51
CA LYS A 107 -14.29 -2.26 10.29
C LYS A 107 -13.36 -2.14 9.09
N ASP A 108 -12.25 -2.84 9.19
CA ASP A 108 -11.30 -3.08 8.12
C ASP A 108 -11.36 -4.57 7.78
N GLU A 109 -11.35 -4.89 6.48
CA GLU A 109 -11.32 -6.26 5.99
C GLU A 109 -10.13 -6.44 5.06
N TYR A 110 -9.47 -7.59 5.18
CA TYR A 110 -8.35 -7.98 4.33
C TYR A 110 -8.74 -9.24 3.58
N SER A 111 -8.32 -9.31 2.33
CA SER A 111 -8.47 -10.53 1.53
C SER A 111 -7.22 -10.81 0.73
N LEU A 112 -6.89 -12.09 0.67
CA LEU A 112 -5.82 -12.67 -0.12
C LEU A 112 -6.45 -13.60 -1.16
N ASP A 113 -6.17 -13.36 -2.43
CA ASP A 113 -6.73 -14.13 -3.55
C ASP A 113 -8.26 -14.27 -3.49
N LYS A 114 -8.93 -13.15 -3.18
CA LYS A 114 -10.39 -13.03 -3.03
C LYS A 114 -10.98 -13.85 -1.87
N LYS A 115 -10.15 -14.41 -0.99
CA LYS A 115 -10.58 -15.06 0.26
C LYS A 115 -10.32 -14.13 1.44
N SER A 116 -11.27 -14.06 2.36
CA SER A 116 -11.07 -13.32 3.62
C SER A 116 -9.83 -13.85 4.35
N SER A 117 -9.02 -12.95 4.87
CA SER A 117 -7.78 -13.28 5.58
C SER A 117 -7.57 -12.33 6.73
N SER A 118 -6.85 -12.77 7.77
CA SER A 118 -6.55 -11.88 8.88
C SER A 118 -5.53 -10.82 8.46
N LYS A 119 -5.56 -9.67 9.14
CA LYS A 119 -4.51 -8.64 9.00
C LYS A 119 -3.12 -9.25 9.24
N ALA A 120 -2.98 -10.11 10.25
CA ALA A 120 -1.70 -10.71 10.61
C ALA A 120 -1.14 -11.55 9.46
N ASP A 121 -1.97 -12.37 8.82
CA ASP A 121 -1.56 -13.22 7.70
C ASP A 121 -1.08 -12.39 6.50
N VAL A 122 -1.85 -11.37 6.10
CA VAL A 122 -1.46 -10.48 5.00
C VAL A 122 -0.16 -9.75 5.31
N MET A 123 0.01 -9.28 6.55
CA MET A 123 1.21 -8.56 6.95
C MET A 123 2.45 -9.48 7.03
N ASN A 124 2.29 -10.74 7.44
CA ASN A 124 3.37 -11.73 7.43
C ASN A 124 3.74 -12.14 6.00
N LEU A 125 2.75 -12.22 5.10
CA LEU A 125 2.98 -12.46 3.69
C LEU A 125 3.77 -11.31 3.03
N LEU A 126 3.40 -10.06 3.31
CA LEU A 126 4.13 -8.87 2.86
C LEU A 126 5.58 -8.87 3.38
N GLU A 127 5.77 -9.20 4.66
CA GLU A 127 7.10 -9.29 5.26
C GLU A 127 7.96 -10.39 4.61
N SER A 128 7.37 -11.56 4.31
CA SER A 128 8.05 -12.66 3.61
C SER A 128 8.55 -12.26 2.21
N ALA A 129 7.84 -11.35 1.54
CA ALA A 129 8.22 -10.82 0.23
C ALA A 129 9.21 -9.64 0.29
N GLY A 130 9.61 -9.22 1.50
CA GLY A 130 10.58 -8.15 1.74
C GLY A 130 9.97 -6.77 1.98
N PHE A 131 8.65 -6.65 2.12
CA PHE A 131 8.02 -5.40 2.54
C PHE A 131 8.14 -5.25 4.05
N SER A 132 9.22 -4.58 4.49
CA SER A 132 9.44 -4.31 5.91
C SER A 132 8.29 -3.48 6.51
N LYS A 133 7.77 -3.95 7.65
CA LYS A 133 6.79 -3.25 8.50
C LYS A 133 7.42 -2.01 9.15
N SER A 134 8.63 -2.16 9.67
CA SER A 134 9.30 -1.12 10.48
C SER A 134 10.03 -0.08 9.65
N ASN A 135 10.36 -0.37 8.38
CA ASN A 135 11.19 0.53 7.59
C ASN A 135 10.81 0.54 6.09
N PRO A 136 9.76 1.29 5.71
CA PRO A 136 9.29 1.33 4.33
C PRO A 136 10.12 2.28 3.47
N TYR A 137 11.43 2.01 3.30
CA TYR A 137 12.31 2.76 2.39
C TYR A 137 11.84 2.74 0.93
N TYR A 138 10.91 1.84 0.60
CA TYR A 138 10.31 1.71 -0.73
C TYR A 138 9.23 2.76 -1.03
N ILE A 139 8.82 3.61 -0.05
CA ILE A 139 7.91 4.73 -0.29
C ILE A 139 8.50 6.01 0.32
N VAL A 140 8.82 6.98 -0.54
CA VAL A 140 9.29 8.31 -0.12
C VAL A 140 8.15 9.33 -0.29
N PRO A 141 7.54 9.83 0.81
CA PRO A 141 6.51 10.86 0.71
C PRO A 141 7.07 12.18 0.17
N GLN A 142 6.21 12.96 -0.47
CA GLN A 142 6.56 14.32 -0.92
C GLN A 142 7.12 15.14 0.25
N GLY A 143 8.21 15.88 -0.01
CA GLY A 143 8.88 16.72 0.99
C GLY A 143 9.83 15.99 1.95
N ARG A 144 9.91 14.64 1.90
CA ARG A 144 10.85 13.87 2.73
C ARG A 144 12.25 13.70 2.11
N VAL A 145 12.42 14.05 0.83
CA VAL A 145 13.70 13.92 0.11
C VAL A 145 14.78 14.87 0.64
N SER A 146 14.39 16.06 1.11
CA SER A 146 15.33 17.06 1.64
C SER A 146 15.77 16.78 3.09
N ARG A 147 15.14 15.80 3.76
CA ARG A 147 15.57 15.37 5.09
C ARG A 147 16.78 14.46 4.86
N LYS A 148 18.00 15.02 4.96
CA LYS A 148 19.21 14.21 5.12
C LYS A 148 18.90 13.12 6.14
N PRO A 149 19.27 11.85 5.89
CA PRO A 149 19.29 10.86 6.96
C PRO A 149 20.20 11.43 8.05
N GLN A 150 19.62 11.97 9.12
CA GLN A 150 20.33 12.02 10.39
C GLN A 150 20.37 10.57 10.85
N ILE A 151 21.27 9.81 10.24
CA ILE A 151 21.74 8.55 10.78
C ILE A 151 22.46 9.00 12.06
N SER A 152 21.77 8.93 13.19
CA SER A 152 22.50 8.79 14.44
C SER A 152 23.22 7.46 14.32
N ASN A 153 24.53 7.45 14.58
CA ASN A 153 25.44 6.30 14.51
C ASN A 153 25.05 5.11 15.42
N ALA A 154 23.83 5.09 15.96
CA ALA A 154 23.31 4.07 16.87
C ALA A 154 22.54 2.93 16.15
N SER A 155 22.40 2.99 14.82
CA SER A 155 21.68 1.96 14.04
C SER A 155 22.57 1.16 13.08
N GLU A 156 23.89 1.39 13.10
CA GLU A 156 24.85 0.47 12.50
C GLU A 156 24.97 -0.77 13.40
N LEU A 157 24.50 -1.92 12.90
CA LEU A 157 24.84 -3.22 13.47
C LEU A 157 26.38 -3.36 13.47
N PRO A 158 27.01 -3.90 14.54
CA PRO A 158 28.44 -4.11 14.55
C PRO A 158 28.80 -5.16 13.49
N LEU A 159 29.54 -4.72 12.48
CA LEU A 159 30.25 -5.61 11.56
C LEU A 159 31.43 -6.24 12.32
N ASP A 160 31.17 -7.32 13.04
CA ASP A 160 32.20 -8.22 13.53
C ASP A 160 32.77 -9.03 12.35
N TYR A 161 33.66 -8.40 11.57
CA TYR A 161 34.64 -9.13 10.76
C TYR A 161 35.84 -9.48 11.65
N LYS A 162 35.78 -10.64 12.31
CA LYS A 162 37.00 -11.31 12.79
C LYS A 162 37.66 -12.01 11.61
N SER A 163 38.75 -11.42 11.11
CA SER A 163 39.72 -12.06 10.24
C SER A 163 40.44 -13.20 10.98
N HIS A 164 40.44 -14.39 10.38
CA HIS A 164 41.46 -15.42 10.59
C HIS A 164 42.65 -15.14 9.67
#